data_AF-A0A0C9VE09-F1
#
_entry.id   AF-A0A0C9VE09-F1
#
_cell.length_a   1.000
_cell.length_b   1.000
_cell.length_c   1.000
_cell.angle_alpha   90.00
_cell.angle_beta   90.00
_cell.angle_gamma   90.00
#
_symmetry.space_group_name_H-M   'P 1'
#
loop_
_entity.id
_entity.type
_entity.pdbx_description
1 polymer ?
#
loop_
_entity_poly.entity_id
_entity_poly.type
_entity_poly.pdbx_seq_one_letter_code
_entity_poly.pdbx_strand_id
1 'polypeptide(L)'
;MSSLLSQVIETSRIPSYFSYLPVRIHKEVAAIDAATFDAIEVCAPPASKERKQAIYRHTNPYGNPYALCHGECDIKKLEYFVKVVEMIWIDDDVTEEFPHTEALSEHEILCQGLHPEFDNNTETGKTVVNAPTLLNTLDTYLQEYDNSDVNFQTVEEYLPFASQMQAIALSVCTHFTRWAMELHLTEKESSSMREFEWTLGDVLALTNDYFSWNKEKYQSSTASAMLSPFSCGNTLSQRSKRDYC
;
A
#
# COMPACT_ATOMS: atom_id res chain seq x y z
N MET A 1 -26.96 -11.03 -18.64
CA MET A 1 -26.32 -10.10 -17.70
C MET A 1 -25.28 -10.90 -16.94
N SER A 2 -24.00 -10.54 -17.02
CA SER A 2 -22.99 -11.17 -16.17
C SER A 2 -23.38 -10.95 -14.71
N SER A 3 -23.31 -11.98 -13.87
CA SER A 3 -23.51 -11.81 -12.43
C SER A 3 -22.35 -11.00 -11.88
N LEU A 4 -22.64 -9.98 -11.04
CA LEU A 4 -21.62 -9.24 -10.31
C LEU A 4 -20.68 -10.19 -9.55
N LEU A 5 -19.39 -9.88 -9.53
CA LEU A 5 -18.37 -10.70 -8.87
C LEU A 5 -18.29 -10.44 -7.36
N SER A 6 -18.94 -9.37 -6.89
CA SER A 6 -19.05 -9.05 -5.47
C SER A 6 -20.47 -9.15 -4.91
N GLN A 7 -20.57 -8.96 -3.60
CA GLN A 7 -21.82 -8.79 -2.85
C GLN A 7 -21.73 -7.56 -1.92
N VAL A 8 -22.87 -6.95 -1.61
CA VAL A 8 -22.95 -5.84 -0.65
C VAL A 8 -22.71 -6.37 0.76
N ILE A 9 -21.96 -5.64 1.57
CA ILE A 9 -21.77 -5.93 2.99
C ILE A 9 -22.45 -4.89 3.88
N GLU A 10 -22.79 -5.29 5.09
CA GLU A 10 -23.47 -4.44 6.07
C GLU A 10 -22.47 -3.48 6.75
N THR A 11 -22.68 -2.18 6.58
CA THR A 11 -21.79 -1.14 7.11
C THR A 11 -22.45 -0.21 8.13
N SER A 12 -23.66 -0.51 8.64
CA SER A 12 -24.36 0.32 9.64
C SER A 12 -23.58 0.62 10.92
N ARG A 13 -22.52 -0.15 11.22
CA ARG A 13 -21.64 0.06 12.36
C ARG A 13 -20.48 1.02 12.08
N ILE A 14 -20.23 1.35 10.82
CA ILE A 14 -19.18 2.27 10.39
C ILE A 14 -19.77 3.68 10.33
N PRO A 15 -19.08 4.70 10.87
CA PRO A 15 -19.58 6.06 10.81
C PRO A 15 -19.80 6.53 9.37
N SER A 16 -20.97 7.11 9.10
CA SER A 16 -21.39 7.51 7.75
C SER A 16 -20.57 8.65 7.13
N TYR A 17 -19.73 9.33 7.91
CA TYR A 17 -18.87 10.40 7.41
C TYR A 17 -17.64 9.88 6.65
N PHE A 18 -17.32 8.59 6.71
CA PHE A 18 -16.25 7.98 5.90
C PHE A 18 -16.69 7.66 4.48
N SER A 19 -17.91 7.16 4.30
CA SER A 19 -18.47 6.92 2.96
C SER A 19 -19.98 6.77 3.03
N TYR A 20 -20.64 7.32 2.01
CA TYR A 20 -22.07 7.11 1.73
C TYR A 20 -22.30 6.06 0.64
N LEU A 21 -21.23 5.51 0.07
CA LEU A 21 -21.31 4.52 -1.00
C LEU A 21 -21.48 3.11 -0.41
N PRO A 22 -22.30 2.25 -1.03
CA PRO A 22 -22.39 0.85 -0.63
C PRO A 22 -21.03 0.18 -0.73
N VAL A 23 -20.60 -0.48 0.35
CA VAL A 23 -19.37 -1.28 0.34
C VAL A 23 -19.71 -2.69 -0.16
N ARG A 24 -18.82 -3.21 -1.00
CA ARG A 24 -18.97 -4.53 -1.61
C ARG A 24 -17.70 -5.34 -1.34
N ILE A 25 -17.83 -6.66 -1.26
CA ILE A 25 -16.72 -7.59 -1.12
C ILE A 25 -16.77 -8.62 -2.26
N HIS A 26 -15.62 -8.92 -2.86
CA HIS A 26 -15.48 -9.97 -3.86
C HIS A 26 -16.00 -11.32 -3.31
N LYS A 27 -16.65 -12.15 -4.15
CA LYS A 27 -17.21 -13.44 -3.71
C LYS A 27 -16.13 -14.49 -3.43
N GLU A 28 -15.01 -14.44 -4.13
CA GLU A 28 -13.87 -15.36 -4.00
C GLU A 28 -12.86 -14.91 -2.93
N VAL A 29 -13.32 -14.51 -1.74
CA VAL A 29 -12.44 -14.00 -0.66
C VAL A 29 -11.33 -14.99 -0.32
N ALA A 30 -11.64 -16.28 -0.26
CA ALA A 30 -10.66 -17.31 0.10
C ALA A 30 -9.50 -17.43 -0.90
N ALA A 31 -9.74 -17.21 -2.20
CA ALA A 31 -8.68 -17.22 -3.21
C ALA A 31 -7.80 -15.98 -3.08
N ILE A 32 -8.40 -14.81 -2.81
CA ILE A 32 -7.69 -13.55 -2.58
C ILE A 32 -6.81 -13.66 -1.32
N ASP A 33 -7.34 -14.23 -0.24
CA ASP A 33 -6.58 -14.48 1.00
C ASP A 33 -5.41 -15.42 0.74
N ALA A 34 -5.63 -16.53 0.01
CA ALA A 34 -4.57 -17.47 -0.33
C ALA A 34 -3.45 -16.80 -1.15
N ALA A 35 -3.79 -15.99 -2.15
CA ALA A 35 -2.82 -15.24 -2.94
C ALA A 35 -2.07 -14.19 -2.10
N THR A 36 -2.76 -13.55 -1.16
CA THR A 36 -2.17 -12.57 -0.23
C THR A 36 -1.13 -13.24 0.65
N PHE A 37 -1.48 -14.36 1.29
CA PHE A 37 -0.55 -15.08 2.16
C PHE A 37 0.62 -15.67 1.37
N ASP A 38 0.38 -16.24 0.18
CA ASP A 38 1.45 -16.70 -0.72
C ASP A 38 2.44 -15.58 -1.05
N ALA A 39 1.95 -14.38 -1.39
CA ALA A 39 2.80 -13.21 -1.64
C ALA A 39 3.65 -12.85 -0.41
N ILE A 40 3.04 -12.78 0.77
CA ILE A 40 3.74 -12.52 2.03
C ILE A 40 4.82 -13.58 2.30
N GLU A 41 4.54 -14.85 1.99
CA GLU A 41 5.49 -15.93 2.23
C GLU A 41 6.75 -15.82 1.37
N VAL A 42 6.57 -15.38 0.13
CA VAL A 42 7.62 -15.19 -0.87
C VAL A 42 8.43 -13.92 -0.58
N CYS A 43 7.75 -12.83 -0.23
CA CYS A 43 8.38 -11.51 -0.11
C CYS A 43 9.04 -11.26 1.25
N ALA A 44 8.63 -11.94 2.32
CA ALA A 44 9.14 -11.67 3.67
C ALA A 44 9.72 -12.93 4.35
N PRO A 45 10.92 -12.86 4.96
CA PRO A 45 11.52 -14.00 5.63
C PRO A 45 10.65 -14.57 6.78
N PRO A 46 10.68 -15.90 7.03
CA PRO A 46 9.95 -16.48 8.14
C PRO A 46 10.28 -15.81 9.48
N ALA A 47 9.23 -15.48 10.25
CA ALA A 47 9.30 -14.82 11.56
C ALA A 47 9.91 -13.40 11.58
N SER A 48 10.19 -12.79 10.42
CA SER A 48 10.64 -11.41 10.32
C SER A 48 9.59 -10.42 10.83
N LYS A 49 9.99 -9.17 11.03
CA LYS A 49 9.10 -8.11 11.52
C LYS A 49 8.09 -7.72 10.45
N GLU A 50 8.57 -7.55 9.24
CA GLU A 50 7.85 -7.20 8.02
C GLU A 50 6.79 -8.27 7.72
N ARG A 51 7.12 -9.56 7.85
CA ARG A 51 6.15 -10.65 7.69
C ARG A 51 5.01 -10.56 8.71
N LYS A 52 5.32 -10.19 9.97
CA LYS A 52 4.30 -10.02 11.01
C LYS A 52 3.43 -8.80 10.75
N GLN A 53 4.01 -7.69 10.28
CA GLN A 53 3.27 -6.48 9.89
C GLN A 53 2.35 -6.77 8.70
N ALA A 54 2.85 -7.44 7.67
CA ALA A 54 2.05 -7.83 6.52
C ALA A 54 0.88 -8.76 6.91
N ILE A 55 1.13 -9.78 7.75
CA ILE A 55 0.05 -10.63 8.29
C ILE A 55 -0.96 -9.79 9.09
N TYR A 56 -0.48 -8.88 9.93
CA TYR A 56 -1.33 -8.00 10.74
C TYR A 56 -2.26 -7.12 9.88
N ARG A 57 -1.76 -6.58 8.77
CA ARG A 57 -2.54 -5.77 7.80
C ARG A 57 -3.81 -6.47 7.34
N HIS A 58 -3.76 -7.79 7.22
CA HIS A 58 -4.86 -8.63 6.75
C HIS A 58 -5.70 -9.27 7.86
N THR A 59 -5.52 -8.85 9.13
CA THR A 59 -6.33 -9.34 10.26
C THR A 59 -7.71 -8.69 10.37
N ASN A 60 -8.06 -7.78 9.44
CA ASN A 60 -9.36 -7.12 9.43
C ASN A 60 -10.51 -8.15 9.36
N PRO A 61 -11.38 -8.24 10.39
CA PRO A 61 -12.45 -9.23 10.42
C PRO A 61 -13.54 -8.99 9.36
N TYR A 62 -13.55 -7.82 8.72
CA TYR A 62 -14.52 -7.45 7.69
C TYR A 62 -14.06 -7.81 6.27
N GLY A 63 -12.85 -8.37 6.14
CA GLY A 63 -12.32 -8.87 4.89
C GLY A 63 -11.00 -8.22 4.48
N ASN A 64 -10.34 -8.91 3.56
CA ASN A 64 -9.09 -8.49 2.96
C ASN A 64 -9.28 -7.17 2.15
N PRO A 65 -8.37 -6.18 2.29
CA PRO A 65 -8.41 -4.93 1.53
C PRO A 65 -8.58 -5.15 0.02
N TYR A 66 -7.93 -6.15 -0.56
CA TYR A 66 -8.04 -6.44 -1.99
C TYR A 66 -9.45 -6.87 -2.38
N ALA A 67 -10.11 -7.69 -1.55
CA ALA A 67 -11.47 -8.13 -1.78
C ALA A 67 -12.50 -6.99 -1.65
N LEU A 68 -12.20 -5.99 -0.80
CA LEU A 68 -13.06 -4.82 -0.56
C LEU A 68 -12.87 -3.74 -1.64
N CYS A 69 -11.64 -3.50 -2.08
CA CYS A 69 -11.31 -2.45 -3.03
C CYS A 69 -11.50 -2.88 -4.50
N HIS A 70 -11.37 -4.17 -4.80
CA HIS A 70 -11.34 -4.69 -6.18
C HIS A 70 -12.43 -5.72 -6.45
N GLY A 71 -13.63 -5.49 -5.88
CA GLY A 71 -14.74 -6.44 -5.87
C GLY A 71 -15.30 -6.91 -7.24
N GLU A 72 -14.99 -6.21 -8.33
CA GLU A 72 -15.45 -6.56 -9.69
C GLU A 72 -14.30 -6.96 -10.64
N CYS A 73 -13.09 -7.20 -10.12
CA CYS A 73 -11.95 -7.64 -10.92
C CYS A 73 -12.01 -9.14 -11.24
N ASP A 74 -11.49 -9.54 -12.42
CA ASP A 74 -11.26 -10.95 -12.72
C ASP A 74 -10.32 -11.58 -11.66
N ILE A 75 -10.71 -12.73 -11.13
CA ILE A 75 -10.00 -13.34 -9.99
C ILE A 75 -8.54 -13.68 -10.31
N LYS A 76 -8.24 -14.18 -11.51
CA LYS A 76 -6.85 -14.56 -11.85
C LYS A 76 -5.95 -13.34 -12.00
N LYS A 77 -6.51 -12.26 -12.56
CA LYS A 77 -5.82 -10.97 -12.65
C LYS A 77 -5.66 -10.32 -11.28
N LEU A 78 -6.65 -10.46 -10.40
CA LEU A 78 -6.60 -9.98 -9.03
C LEU A 78 -5.56 -10.73 -8.19
N GLU A 79 -5.46 -12.06 -8.30
CA GLU A 79 -4.40 -12.84 -7.65
C GLU A 79 -3.00 -12.36 -8.06
N TYR A 80 -2.81 -12.01 -9.34
CA TYR A 80 -1.55 -11.43 -9.81
C TYR A 80 -1.31 -10.02 -9.22
N PHE A 81 -2.32 -9.17 -9.24
CA PHE A 81 -2.25 -7.82 -8.66
C PHE A 81 -1.88 -7.84 -7.18
N VAL A 82 -2.48 -8.74 -6.41
CA VAL A 82 -2.17 -8.95 -4.98
C VAL A 82 -0.68 -9.19 -4.76
N LYS A 83 -0.06 -10.05 -5.58
CA LYS A 83 1.38 -10.34 -5.45
C LYS A 83 2.25 -9.11 -5.65
N VAL A 84 1.93 -8.29 -6.65
CA VAL A 84 2.69 -7.08 -6.96
C VAL A 84 2.52 -6.04 -5.85
N VAL A 85 1.29 -5.81 -5.38
CA VAL A 85 1.04 -4.79 -4.35
C VAL A 85 1.54 -5.21 -2.97
N GLU A 86 1.41 -6.48 -2.58
CA GLU A 86 1.99 -6.93 -1.30
C GLU A 86 3.51 -6.81 -1.30
N MET A 87 4.17 -7.06 -2.43
CA MET A 87 5.61 -6.80 -2.56
C MET A 87 5.94 -5.33 -2.29
N ILE A 88 5.17 -4.40 -2.89
CA ILE A 88 5.34 -2.95 -2.68
C ILE A 88 5.05 -2.55 -1.23
N TRP A 89 3.99 -3.08 -0.62
CA TRP A 89 3.64 -2.78 0.78
C TRP A 89 4.63 -3.35 1.78
N ILE A 90 5.29 -4.46 1.46
CA ILE A 90 6.37 -5.01 2.28
C ILE A 90 7.65 -4.19 2.11
N ASP A 91 7.95 -3.73 0.89
CA ASP A 91 9.05 -2.79 0.62
C ASP A 91 8.86 -1.51 1.44
N ASP A 92 7.68 -0.92 1.40
CA ASP A 92 7.28 0.26 2.20
C ASP A 92 7.51 0.05 3.71
N ASP A 93 7.06 -1.08 4.29
CA ASP A 93 7.30 -1.40 5.71
C ASP A 93 8.81 -1.53 6.04
N VAL A 94 9.66 -1.91 5.07
CA VAL A 94 11.12 -2.00 5.24
C VAL A 94 11.76 -0.61 5.13
N THR A 95 11.42 0.14 4.08
CA THR A 95 12.05 1.42 3.75
C THR A 95 11.65 2.55 4.70
N GLU A 96 10.46 2.49 5.31
CA GLU A 96 10.01 3.41 6.38
C GLU A 96 11.03 3.51 7.55
N GLU A 97 11.86 2.48 7.75
CA GLU A 97 12.82 2.41 8.87
C GLU A 97 14.25 2.78 8.47
N PHE A 98 14.50 2.97 7.18
CA PHE A 98 15.81 3.28 6.65
C PHE A 98 16.05 4.80 6.60
N PRO A 99 17.32 5.23 6.70
CA PRO A 99 17.68 6.57 6.24
C PRO A 99 17.19 6.77 4.81
N HIS A 100 16.68 7.96 4.48
CA HIS A 100 16.06 8.24 3.18
C HIS A 100 16.95 7.83 1.98
N THR A 101 18.28 8.00 2.06
CA THR A 101 19.20 7.58 1.00
C THR A 101 19.30 6.06 0.81
N GLU A 102 19.13 5.29 1.88
CA GLU A 102 19.10 3.82 1.83
C GLU A 102 17.76 3.33 1.28
N ALA A 103 16.64 3.95 1.68
CA ALA A 103 15.31 3.70 1.11
C ALA A 103 15.29 3.90 -0.42
N LEU A 104 15.85 5.02 -0.92
CA LEU A 104 15.96 5.26 -2.36
C LEU A 104 16.78 4.19 -3.09
N SER A 105 17.82 3.64 -2.46
CA SER A 105 18.62 2.57 -3.04
C SER A 105 17.83 1.26 -3.15
N GLU A 106 16.98 0.95 -2.17
CA GLU A 106 16.12 -0.24 -2.23
C GLU A 106 15.03 -0.09 -3.30
N HIS A 107 14.40 1.09 -3.41
CA HIS A 107 13.45 1.35 -4.51
C HIS A 107 14.10 1.21 -5.89
N GLU A 108 15.38 1.60 -6.05
CA GLU A 108 16.12 1.39 -7.30
C GLU A 108 16.34 -0.11 -7.58
N ILE A 109 16.66 -0.91 -6.57
CA ILE A 109 16.79 -2.38 -6.69
C ILE A 109 15.45 -3.01 -7.08
N LEU A 110 14.35 -2.60 -6.44
CA LEU A 110 13.02 -3.07 -6.75
C LEU A 110 12.63 -2.70 -8.19
N CYS A 111 12.93 -1.47 -8.61
CA CYS A 111 12.73 -1.01 -9.98
C CYS A 111 13.49 -1.89 -10.97
N GLN A 112 14.78 -2.16 -10.74
CA GLN A 112 15.57 -3.08 -11.57
C GLN A 112 14.92 -4.48 -11.66
N GLY A 113 14.38 -5.00 -10.56
CA GLY A 113 13.69 -6.29 -10.53
C GLY A 113 12.41 -6.37 -11.38
N LEU A 114 11.80 -5.23 -11.72
CA LEU A 114 10.63 -5.18 -12.61
C LEU A 114 10.99 -5.28 -14.10
N HIS A 115 12.26 -5.06 -14.44
CA HIS A 115 12.78 -4.98 -15.81
C HIS A 115 13.59 -6.24 -16.16
N PRO A 116 13.17 -7.06 -17.15
CA PRO A 116 13.83 -8.32 -17.48
C PRO A 116 15.29 -8.20 -17.91
N GLU A 117 15.69 -7.04 -18.43
CA GLU A 117 17.09 -6.75 -18.79
C GLU A 117 18.03 -6.71 -17.57
N PHE A 118 17.49 -6.51 -16.37
CA PHE A 118 18.21 -6.50 -15.10
C PHE A 118 17.87 -7.70 -14.20
N ASP A 119 16.78 -8.41 -14.51
CA ASP A 119 16.39 -9.64 -13.80
C ASP A 119 17.18 -10.87 -14.28
N ASN A 120 18.09 -11.37 -13.45
CA ASN A 120 18.80 -12.63 -13.70
C ASN A 120 17.91 -13.87 -13.51
N ASN A 121 16.67 -13.70 -13.04
CA ASN A 121 15.69 -14.77 -12.85
C ASN A 121 14.75 -14.89 -14.06
N THR A 122 14.81 -16.01 -14.77
CA THR A 122 14.07 -16.24 -16.03
C THR A 122 12.54 -16.39 -15.88
N GLU A 123 12.02 -16.28 -14.65
CA GLU A 123 10.62 -16.53 -14.30
C GLU A 123 9.84 -15.27 -13.87
N THR A 124 10.48 -14.28 -13.24
CA THR A 124 9.81 -13.10 -12.65
C THR A 124 9.40 -12.05 -13.71
N GLY A 125 10.26 -11.76 -14.69
CA GLY A 125 9.99 -10.74 -15.71
C GLY A 125 8.87 -11.07 -16.72
N LYS A 126 8.46 -12.32 -16.91
CA LYS A 126 7.57 -12.69 -18.04
C LYS A 126 6.14 -12.13 -17.95
N THR A 127 5.67 -11.78 -16.75
CA THR A 127 4.27 -11.38 -16.53
C THR A 127 4.09 -9.86 -16.55
N VAL A 128 5.03 -9.10 -15.98
CA VAL A 128 5.03 -7.62 -15.99
C VAL A 128 5.27 -7.07 -17.41
N VAL A 129 6.12 -7.74 -18.19
CA VAL A 129 6.51 -7.34 -19.57
C VAL A 129 5.34 -7.25 -20.55
N ASN A 130 4.27 -7.99 -20.34
CA ASN A 130 3.12 -7.97 -21.24
C ASN A 130 2.16 -6.80 -20.99
N ALA A 131 2.49 -5.90 -20.06
CA ALA A 131 1.74 -4.69 -19.75
C ALA A 131 2.69 -3.47 -19.62
N PRO A 132 3.28 -2.98 -20.72
CA PRO A 132 4.29 -1.90 -20.67
C PRO A 132 3.78 -0.59 -20.04
N THR A 133 2.49 -0.30 -20.17
CA THR A 133 1.87 0.86 -19.53
C THR A 133 1.76 0.71 -18.01
N LEU A 134 1.62 -0.51 -17.52
CA LEU A 134 1.61 -0.82 -16.10
C LEU A 134 3.02 -0.74 -15.52
N LEU A 135 4.01 -1.31 -16.22
CA LEU A 135 5.42 -1.19 -15.84
C LEU A 135 5.84 0.28 -15.71
N ASN A 136 5.49 1.12 -16.69
CA ASN A 136 5.76 2.56 -16.61
C ASN A 136 5.07 3.23 -15.41
N THR A 137 3.88 2.76 -15.01
CA THR A 137 3.17 3.29 -13.83
C THR A 137 3.89 2.91 -12.54
N LEU A 138 4.43 1.67 -12.47
CA LEU A 138 5.25 1.20 -11.35
C LEU A 138 6.60 1.93 -11.28
N ASP A 139 7.24 2.18 -12.42
CA ASP A 139 8.48 2.97 -12.50
C ASP A 139 8.26 4.38 -11.96
N THR A 140 7.18 5.05 -12.39
CA THR A 140 6.82 6.38 -11.87
C THR A 140 6.55 6.31 -10.37
N TYR A 141 5.84 5.29 -9.88
CA TYR A 141 5.62 5.11 -8.45
C TYR A 141 6.95 4.99 -7.69
N LEU A 142 7.84 4.08 -8.06
CA LEU A 142 9.09 3.86 -7.33
C LEU A 142 10.07 5.05 -7.43
N GLN A 143 9.97 5.89 -8.46
CA GLN A 143 10.80 7.09 -8.62
C GLN A 143 10.25 8.31 -7.87
N GLU A 144 8.93 8.43 -7.76
CA GLU A 144 8.28 9.62 -7.20
C GLU A 144 7.78 9.43 -5.77
N TYR A 145 7.47 8.19 -5.37
CA TYR A 145 7.05 7.86 -4.01
C TYR A 145 8.24 8.01 -3.04
N ASP A 146 7.98 8.63 -1.89
CA ASP A 146 8.97 8.92 -0.86
C ASP A 146 10.24 9.65 -1.33
N ASN A 147 10.19 10.38 -2.46
CA ASN A 147 11.37 11.05 -3.03
C ASN A 147 11.81 12.33 -2.30
N SER A 148 11.22 12.63 -1.14
CA SER A 148 11.41 13.87 -0.40
C SER A 148 11.33 13.64 1.10
N ASP A 149 12.31 14.18 1.85
CA ASP A 149 12.41 14.13 3.32
C ASP A 149 11.99 15.46 3.99
N VAL A 150 11.17 16.25 3.29
CA VAL A 150 10.75 17.58 3.74
C VAL A 150 9.91 17.50 5.02
N ASN A 151 10.24 18.35 6.00
CA ASN A 151 9.49 18.50 7.24
C ASN A 151 8.51 19.67 7.15
N PHE A 152 7.23 19.36 6.93
CA PHE A 152 6.15 20.34 6.80
C PHE A 152 5.76 20.95 8.14
N GLN A 153 5.51 22.26 8.17
CA GLN A 153 5.14 22.97 9.40
C GLN A 153 3.63 23.18 9.53
N THR A 154 2.90 23.03 8.43
CA THR A 154 1.45 23.21 8.37
C THR A 154 0.80 22.11 7.54
N VAL A 155 -0.49 21.85 7.80
CA VAL A 155 -1.26 20.88 7.02
C VAL A 155 -1.39 21.36 5.57
N GLU A 156 -1.50 22.66 5.34
CA GLU A 156 -1.60 23.27 4.02
C GLU A 156 -0.34 23.07 3.17
N GLU A 157 0.84 23.00 3.80
CA GLU A 157 2.10 22.66 3.13
C GLU A 157 2.24 21.15 2.87
N TYR A 158 1.77 20.33 3.82
CA TYR A 158 1.83 18.87 3.76
C TYR A 158 0.86 18.27 2.73
N LEU A 159 -0.37 18.79 2.68
CA LEU A 159 -1.46 18.23 1.89
C LEU A 159 -1.09 18.03 0.42
N PRO A 160 -0.56 19.03 -0.33
CA PRO A 160 -0.20 18.83 -1.73
C PRO A 160 0.79 17.67 -1.94
N PHE A 161 1.72 17.47 -1.00
CA PHE A 161 2.69 16.38 -1.04
C PHE A 161 2.04 15.02 -0.78
N ALA A 162 1.28 14.90 0.32
CA ALA A 162 0.58 13.67 0.68
C ALA A 162 -0.42 13.24 -0.41
N SER A 163 -1.16 14.21 -0.94
CA SER A 163 -2.09 14.01 -2.05
C SER A 163 -1.40 13.52 -3.32
N GLN A 164 -0.23 14.09 -3.65
CA GLN A 164 0.54 13.64 -4.80
C GLN A 164 1.00 12.19 -4.62
N MET A 165 1.60 11.84 -3.47
CA MET A 165 2.05 10.48 -3.19
C MET A 165 0.90 9.47 -3.30
N GLN A 166 -0.25 9.80 -2.72
CA GLN A 166 -1.41 8.93 -2.73
C GLN A 166 -2.12 8.89 -4.07
N ALA A 167 -2.08 9.96 -4.86
CA ALA A 167 -2.54 9.94 -6.24
C ALA A 167 -1.66 9.02 -7.10
N ILE A 168 -0.34 9.02 -6.88
CA ILE A 168 0.60 8.12 -7.58
C ILE A 168 0.34 6.66 -7.16
N ALA A 169 0.21 6.37 -5.86
CA ALA A 169 -0.14 5.03 -5.36
C ALA A 169 -1.52 4.56 -5.87
N LEU A 170 -2.50 5.47 -5.88
CA LEU A 170 -3.83 5.21 -6.44
C LEU A 170 -3.74 4.92 -7.93
N SER A 171 -2.88 5.61 -8.69
CA SER A 171 -2.73 5.39 -10.13
C SER A 171 -2.29 3.96 -10.46
N VAL A 172 -1.43 3.36 -9.62
CA VAL A 172 -1.05 1.94 -9.72
C VAL A 172 -2.31 1.08 -9.53
N CYS A 173 -3.04 1.30 -8.42
CA CYS A 173 -4.26 0.56 -8.11
C CYS A 173 -5.36 0.69 -9.17
N THR A 174 -5.60 1.89 -9.72
CA THR A 174 -6.62 2.14 -10.75
C THR A 174 -6.20 1.57 -12.10
N HIS A 175 -4.91 1.59 -12.44
CA HIS A 175 -4.40 0.94 -13.65
C HIS A 175 -4.64 -0.57 -13.60
N PHE A 176 -4.25 -1.21 -12.49
CA PHE A 176 -4.48 -2.64 -12.29
C PHE A 176 -5.96 -2.99 -12.29
N THR A 177 -6.79 -2.20 -11.61
CA THR A 177 -8.25 -2.40 -11.59
C THR A 177 -8.81 -2.35 -13.01
N ARG A 178 -8.43 -1.35 -13.82
CA ARG A 178 -8.85 -1.23 -15.21
C ARG A 178 -8.42 -2.44 -16.04
N TRP A 179 -7.17 -2.87 -15.92
CA TRP A 179 -6.66 -4.06 -16.58
C TRP A 179 -7.40 -5.33 -16.16
N ALA A 180 -7.69 -5.49 -14.86
CA ALA A 180 -8.38 -6.64 -14.29
C ALA A 180 -9.86 -6.70 -14.67
N MET A 181 -10.47 -5.55 -14.97
CA MET A 181 -11.85 -5.41 -15.42
C MET A 181 -12.01 -5.34 -16.95
N GLU A 182 -10.92 -5.44 -17.73
CA GLU A 182 -10.91 -5.24 -19.19
C GLU A 182 -11.45 -3.86 -19.61
N LEU A 183 -11.17 -2.83 -18.82
CA LEU A 183 -11.55 -1.45 -19.10
C LEU A 183 -10.42 -0.76 -19.85
N HIS A 184 -10.66 -0.47 -21.13
CA HIS A 184 -9.73 0.25 -21.99
C HIS A 184 -10.21 1.69 -22.17
N LEU A 185 -9.47 2.64 -21.61
CA LEU A 185 -9.76 4.06 -21.76
C LEU A 185 -8.99 4.64 -22.93
N THR A 186 -9.62 5.55 -23.65
CA THR A 186 -8.94 6.46 -24.56
C THR A 186 -8.09 7.47 -23.79
N GLU A 187 -7.17 8.16 -24.49
CA GLU A 187 -6.37 9.23 -23.90
C GLU A 187 -7.25 10.36 -23.34
N LYS A 188 -8.35 10.69 -24.03
CA LYS A 188 -9.32 11.69 -23.58
C LYS A 188 -10.03 11.27 -22.30
N GLU A 189 -10.48 10.03 -22.22
CA GLU A 189 -11.12 9.49 -21.01
C GLU A 189 -10.14 9.44 -19.84
N SER A 190 -8.91 8.97 -20.08
CA SER A 190 -7.86 8.95 -19.07
C SER A 190 -7.55 10.36 -18.55
N SER A 191 -7.44 11.34 -19.44
CA SER A 191 -7.19 12.74 -19.06
C SER A 191 -8.33 13.31 -18.22
N SER A 192 -9.58 12.93 -18.52
CA SER A 192 -10.74 13.40 -17.76
C SER A 192 -10.84 12.81 -16.34
N MET A 193 -10.15 11.70 -16.06
CA MET A 193 -10.12 11.07 -14.73
C MET A 193 -9.09 11.70 -13.79
N ARG A 194 -8.13 12.47 -14.30
CA ARG A 194 -7.00 12.97 -13.49
C ARG A 194 -7.45 13.82 -12.29
N GLU A 195 -8.41 14.71 -12.46
CA GLU A 195 -8.94 15.54 -11.37
C GLU A 195 -9.67 14.70 -10.31
N PHE A 196 -10.35 13.65 -10.75
CA PHE A 196 -11.01 12.69 -9.87
C PHE A 196 -10.00 11.85 -9.08
N GLU A 197 -8.97 11.32 -9.73
CA GLU A 197 -7.88 10.58 -9.08
C GLU A 197 -7.14 11.46 -8.08
N TRP A 198 -6.89 12.73 -8.42
CA TRP A 198 -6.27 13.69 -7.50
C TRP A 198 -7.11 13.91 -6.25
N THR A 199 -8.41 14.17 -6.42
CA THR A 199 -9.34 14.37 -5.29
C THR A 199 -9.45 13.12 -4.42
N LEU A 200 -9.44 11.93 -5.03
CA LEU A 200 -9.39 10.68 -4.28
C LEU A 200 -8.06 10.50 -3.55
N GLY A 201 -6.95 10.96 -4.12
CA GLY A 201 -5.64 11.02 -3.47
C GLY A 201 -5.71 11.76 -2.13
N ASP A 202 -6.34 12.94 -2.09
CA ASP A 202 -6.55 13.71 -0.84
C ASP A 202 -7.29 12.88 0.22
N VAL A 203 -8.39 12.23 -0.19
CA VAL A 203 -9.23 11.44 0.72
C VAL A 203 -8.45 10.23 1.24
N LEU A 204 -7.72 9.54 0.37
CA LEU A 204 -6.92 8.37 0.73
C LEU A 204 -5.76 8.74 1.64
N ALA A 205 -5.06 9.85 1.39
CA ALA A 205 -3.99 10.36 2.24
C ALA A 205 -4.48 10.59 3.67
N LEU A 206 -5.50 11.44 3.82
CA LEU A 206 -6.02 11.78 5.14
C LEU A 206 -6.68 10.60 5.84
N THR A 207 -7.27 9.67 5.09
CA THR A 207 -7.84 8.44 5.66
C THR A 207 -6.74 7.50 6.14
N ASN A 208 -5.67 7.34 5.36
CA ASN A 208 -4.50 6.56 5.74
C ASN A 208 -3.89 7.14 7.02
N ASP A 209 -3.49 8.42 7.01
CA ASP A 209 -2.92 9.13 8.17
C ASP A 209 -3.79 8.95 9.43
N TYR A 210 -5.11 9.11 9.28
CA TYR A 210 -6.04 9.00 10.41
C TYR A 210 -6.00 7.61 11.07
N PHE A 211 -5.95 6.54 10.26
CA PHE A 211 -5.96 5.16 10.77
C PHE A 211 -4.56 4.63 11.10
N SER A 212 -3.52 5.11 10.43
CA SER A 212 -2.13 4.69 10.61
C SER A 212 -1.39 5.48 11.69
N TRP A 213 -1.86 6.67 12.07
CA TRP A 213 -1.18 7.55 13.04
C TRP A 213 -0.71 6.86 14.32
N ASN A 214 -1.50 5.92 14.86
CA ASN A 214 -1.11 5.19 16.07
C ASN A 214 0.10 4.26 15.87
N LYS A 215 0.30 3.72 14.66
CA LYS A 215 1.52 3.01 14.23
C LYS A 215 2.67 4.01 14.12
N GLU A 216 2.45 5.10 13.40
CA GLU A 216 3.52 5.96 12.88
C GLU A 216 4.13 6.93 13.90
N LYS A 217 3.33 7.43 14.85
CA LYS A 217 3.79 8.44 15.82
C LYS A 217 4.98 8.00 16.68
N TYR A 218 5.29 6.70 16.72
CA TYR A 218 6.42 6.13 17.46
C TYR A 218 7.59 5.73 16.57
N GLN A 219 7.43 5.64 15.25
CA GLN A 219 8.50 5.23 14.33
C GLN A 219 9.64 6.28 14.32
N SER A 220 9.28 7.56 14.31
CA SER A 220 10.22 8.70 14.37
C SER A 220 11.01 8.82 15.67
N SER A 221 10.54 8.25 16.78
CA SER A 221 11.23 8.34 18.09
C SER A 221 12.44 7.41 18.21
N THR A 222 12.51 6.38 17.37
CA THR A 222 13.55 5.34 17.41
C THR A 222 14.78 5.71 16.59
N ALA A 223 14.61 6.42 15.46
CA ALA A 223 15.72 6.87 14.61
C ALA A 223 16.61 7.91 15.32
N SER A 224 16.02 8.81 16.12
CA SER A 224 16.78 9.81 16.88
C SER A 224 17.51 9.24 18.11
N ALA A 225 17.11 8.07 18.61
CA ALA A 225 17.68 7.47 19.81
C ALA A 225 19.05 6.78 19.57
N MET A 226 19.43 6.51 18.32
CA MET A 226 20.72 5.88 17.99
C MET A 226 21.90 6.86 17.84
N LEU A 227 21.68 8.18 17.94
CA LEU A 227 22.71 9.20 17.72
C LEU A 227 23.17 9.96 18.98
N SER A 228 22.83 9.51 20.20
CA SER A 228 23.35 10.13 21.42
C SER A 228 24.28 9.19 22.21
N PRO A 229 25.61 9.30 22.07
CA PRO A 229 26.52 8.87 23.10
C PRO A 229 26.60 9.98 24.17
N PHE A 230 26.30 9.63 25.42
CA PHE A 230 26.49 10.37 26.68
C PHE A 230 25.25 10.91 27.44
N SER A 231 24.84 10.07 28.40
CA SER A 231 24.56 10.34 29.82
C SER A 231 23.41 11.27 30.23
N CYS A 232 22.46 10.70 30.98
CA CYS A 232 22.39 10.98 32.42
C CYS A 232 21.79 9.79 33.17
N GLY A 233 22.40 9.41 34.29
CA GLY A 233 22.05 8.22 35.06
C GLY A 233 20.85 8.38 35.99
N ASN A 234 20.30 7.22 36.35
CA ASN A 234 19.54 6.87 37.55
C ASN A 234 18.29 7.68 37.92
N THR A 235 17.11 7.06 37.84
CA THR A 235 16.53 6.33 39.00
C THR A 235 15.26 5.56 38.63
N LEU A 236 15.13 4.39 39.24
CA LEU A 236 13.99 3.47 39.21
C LEU A 236 12.65 4.13 39.58
N SER A 237 11.61 3.81 38.82
CA SER A 237 10.25 3.67 39.36
C SER A 237 9.46 2.71 38.50
N GLN A 238 9.32 1.47 38.97
CA GLN A 238 8.32 0.52 38.53
C GLN A 238 6.94 1.20 38.46
N ARG A 239 6.26 1.14 37.32
CA ARG A 239 4.80 1.22 37.28
C ARG A 239 4.24 0.13 36.37
N SER A 240 3.92 -0.97 37.05
CA SER A 240 2.73 -1.79 36.93
C SER A 240 1.95 -1.72 35.62
N LYS A 241 1.90 -2.89 34.97
CA LYS A 241 0.77 -3.40 34.19
C LYS A 241 -0.57 -2.80 34.67
N ARG A 242 -1.36 -2.29 33.74
CA ARG A 242 -2.82 -2.32 33.84
C ARG A 242 -3.37 -2.82 32.52
N ASP A 243 -4.14 -3.88 32.69
CA ASP A 243 -5.00 -4.52 31.73
C ASP A 243 -5.99 -3.52 31.14
N TYR A 244 -6.28 -3.66 29.84
CA TYR A 244 -7.56 -3.25 29.29
C TYR A 244 -8.10 -4.37 28.41
N CYS A 245 -9.29 -4.83 28.82
CA CYS A 245 -10.24 -5.61 28.06
C CYS A 245 -10.69 -4.88 26.79
#